data_AF-A0A183G2Z1-F1
#
_entry.id   AF-A0A183G2Z1-F1
#
_cell.length_a   1.000
_cell.length_b   1.000
_cell.length_c   1.000
_cell.angle_alpha   90.00
_cell.angle_beta   90.00
_cell.angle_gamma   90.00
#
_symmetry.space_group_name_H-M   'P 1'
#
loop_
_entity.id
_entity.type
_entity.pdbx_description
1 polymer ?
#
loop_
_entity_poly.entity_id
_entity_poly.type
_entity_poly.pdbx_seq_one_letter_code
_entity_poly.pdbx_strand_id
1 'polypeptide(L)'
;MGVALPSMTPTTSPPIEISTAQYVNLTGSTIVMPYEDYTTRSEYPYGHLISSDKYLLKPVPVITQLFNPAGPGPVCAIRSPSLTWVDANKENVSQETLEKMLYIELFDEHCESVCWAKCFREGALYNFLLPETRDSSDGSCTCDRDDFKEKCSDFPPPTLPNLTFNGAFPYDVSGFDLVQWSINYAPQKNFGYGGIALGHQNPNVPFDYGVGKHDFLRKIAVRHVTKILFDNRAFHSQPVYLNLWHNSLLRAAIRKSGKDVNPGAYAIRLTNHPLPSKAVMFSVQQMFVFTFLFSYL
;
A
#
# COMPACT_ATOMS: atom_id res chain seq x y z
N MET A 1 -5.71 10.04 -49.72
CA MET A 1 -5.18 8.79 -49.14
C MET A 1 -5.08 8.99 -47.65
N GLY A 2 -5.86 8.23 -46.89
CA GLY A 2 -5.95 8.33 -45.44
C GLY A 2 -4.81 7.57 -44.75
N VAL A 3 -4.47 8.02 -43.55
CA VAL A 3 -3.36 7.50 -42.75
C VAL A 3 -3.73 6.14 -42.17
N ALA A 4 -2.92 5.11 -42.44
CA ALA A 4 -2.87 3.94 -41.56
C ALA A 4 -2.01 4.31 -40.34
N LEU A 5 -2.66 4.74 -39.26
CA LEU A 5 -2.05 4.91 -37.94
C LEU A 5 -2.05 3.57 -37.19
N PRO A 6 -1.15 3.40 -36.21
CA PRO A 6 -0.44 2.14 -36.00
C PRO A 6 -1.38 1.00 -35.62
N SER A 7 -1.46 -0.01 -36.48
CA SER A 7 -2.00 -1.30 -36.07
C SER A 7 -1.04 -1.88 -35.04
N MET A 8 -1.34 -1.70 -33.75
CA MET A 8 -0.67 -2.40 -32.67
C MET A 8 -0.95 -3.89 -32.87
N THR A 9 -0.03 -4.56 -33.54
CA THR A 9 0.01 -6.02 -33.67
C THR A 9 1.28 -6.53 -33.02
N PRO A 10 1.43 -6.37 -31.68
CA PRO A 10 2.50 -7.07 -31.01
C PRO A 10 2.19 -8.56 -31.11
N THR A 11 3.02 -9.29 -31.87
CA THR A 11 3.00 -10.76 -31.96
C THR A 11 3.32 -11.42 -30.61
N THR A 12 3.83 -10.64 -29.65
CA THR A 12 4.10 -10.99 -28.26
C THR A 12 3.83 -9.79 -27.36
N SER A 13 3.01 -9.95 -26.33
CA SER A 13 2.82 -8.92 -25.30
C SER A 13 4.14 -8.70 -24.54
N PRO A 14 4.66 -7.46 -24.45
CA PRO A 14 5.90 -7.20 -23.73
C PRO A 14 5.72 -7.41 -22.22
N PRO A 15 6.80 -7.73 -21.48
CA PRO A 15 6.75 -7.73 -20.03
C PRO A 15 6.43 -6.33 -19.51
N ILE A 16 5.64 -6.28 -18.44
CA ILE A 16 5.26 -5.04 -17.77
C ILE A 16 5.58 -5.12 -16.29
N GLU A 17 6.34 -4.14 -15.81
CA GLU A 17 6.62 -4.01 -14.38
C GLU A 17 5.39 -3.49 -13.65
N ILE A 18 4.95 -4.22 -12.63
CA ILE A 18 3.79 -3.94 -11.79
C ILE A 18 4.21 -3.02 -10.64
N SER A 19 3.87 -1.74 -10.76
CA SER A 19 4.14 -0.74 -9.72
C SER A 19 3.06 0.36 -9.71
N THR A 20 3.02 1.12 -8.62
CA THR A 20 2.13 2.29 -8.49
C THR A 20 2.45 3.39 -9.52
N ALA A 21 3.69 3.44 -10.02
CA ALA A 21 4.10 4.40 -11.04
C ALA A 21 3.50 4.11 -12.42
N GLN A 22 2.84 2.97 -12.64
CA GLN A 22 2.14 2.69 -13.91
C GLN A 22 1.05 3.71 -14.26
N TYR A 23 0.55 4.46 -13.27
CA TYR A 23 -0.61 5.35 -13.41
C TYR A 23 -0.27 6.85 -13.50
N VAL A 24 1.00 7.18 -13.78
CA VAL A 24 1.66 8.51 -13.72
C VAL A 24 0.94 9.72 -14.34
N ASN A 25 -0.09 9.55 -15.18
CA ASN A 25 -0.78 10.68 -15.82
C ASN A 25 -2.07 11.11 -15.11
N LEU A 26 -2.50 10.38 -14.09
CA LEU A 26 -3.56 10.81 -13.19
C LEU A 26 -2.88 11.38 -11.95
N THR A 27 -3.20 12.63 -11.61
CA THR A 27 -2.82 13.33 -10.36
C THR A 27 -2.46 12.32 -9.27
N GLY A 28 -1.16 12.21 -8.95
CA GLY A 28 -0.51 11.02 -8.39
C GLY A 28 -1.42 10.01 -7.69
N SER A 29 -1.39 8.76 -8.14
CA SER A 29 -2.28 7.68 -7.70
C SER A 29 -2.54 7.70 -6.19
N THR A 30 -3.69 8.22 -5.78
CA THR A 30 -4.04 8.25 -4.36
C THR A 30 -4.19 6.82 -3.86
N ILE A 31 -3.61 6.51 -2.71
CA ILE A 31 -3.72 5.23 -2.03
C ILE A 31 -4.71 5.43 -0.90
N VAL A 32 -5.92 4.93 -1.06
CA VAL A 32 -6.94 5.04 -0.03
C VAL A 32 -6.56 4.14 1.15
N MET A 33 -6.54 4.68 2.35
CA MET A 33 -6.05 3.97 3.53
C MET A 33 -6.99 4.14 4.72
N PRO A 34 -8.05 3.32 4.83
CA PRO A 34 -8.78 3.21 6.07
C PRO A 34 -7.99 2.42 7.10
N TYR A 35 -7.96 2.92 8.32
CA TYR A 35 -7.49 2.25 9.50
C TYR A 35 -8.61 2.19 10.54
N GLU A 36 -8.72 1.03 11.19
CA GLU A 36 -9.63 0.84 12.30
C GLU A 36 -8.84 0.39 13.53
N ASP A 37 -8.75 1.28 14.53
CA ASP A 37 -8.13 0.94 15.80
C ASP A 37 -9.14 0.29 16.75
N TYR A 38 -9.22 -1.04 16.69
CA TYR A 38 -10.04 -1.78 17.64
C TYR A 38 -9.49 -1.73 19.07
N THR A 39 -8.18 -1.50 19.26
CA THR A 39 -7.55 -1.59 20.58
C THR A 39 -7.88 -0.39 21.47
N THR A 40 -8.23 0.74 20.88
CA THR A 40 -8.65 1.95 21.59
C THR A 40 -10.16 2.02 21.84
N ARG A 41 -10.96 1.10 21.28
CA ARG A 41 -12.40 1.03 21.58
C ARG A 41 -12.64 0.50 22.99
N SER A 42 -13.44 1.23 23.76
CA SER A 42 -13.83 0.88 25.13
C SER A 42 -14.48 -0.50 25.26
N GLU A 43 -15.20 -0.94 24.22
CA GLU A 43 -15.92 -2.22 24.18
C GLU A 43 -15.06 -3.40 23.71
N TYR A 44 -13.81 -3.17 23.31
CA TYR A 44 -12.96 -4.21 22.76
C TYR A 44 -12.46 -5.17 23.86
N PRO A 45 -12.89 -6.45 23.86
CA PRO A 45 -12.70 -7.35 25.00
C PRO A 45 -11.24 -7.74 25.27
N TYR A 46 -10.34 -7.44 24.34
CA TYR A 46 -8.91 -7.79 24.42
C TYR A 46 -8.00 -6.56 24.48
N GLY A 47 -8.51 -5.37 24.75
CA GLY A 47 -7.70 -4.14 24.80
C GLY A 47 -6.58 -4.18 25.85
N HIS A 48 -6.76 -5.00 26.88
CA HIS A 48 -5.79 -5.22 27.96
C HIS A 48 -4.79 -6.35 27.67
N LEU A 49 -4.95 -7.11 26.59
CA LEU A 49 -4.09 -8.25 26.28
C LEU A 49 -2.92 -7.88 25.37
N ILE A 50 -1.76 -8.47 25.65
CA ILE A 50 -0.55 -8.32 24.83
C ILE A 50 -0.27 -9.65 24.15
N SER A 51 -0.15 -9.61 22.82
CA SER A 51 0.11 -10.82 22.03
C SER A 51 1.51 -11.35 22.30
N SER A 52 1.60 -12.65 22.54
CA SER A 52 2.82 -13.44 22.64
C SER A 52 3.46 -13.76 21.28
N ASP A 53 2.77 -13.49 20.16
CA ASP A 53 3.32 -13.75 18.83
C ASP A 53 4.42 -12.74 18.45
N LYS A 54 5.68 -13.19 18.52
CA LYS A 54 6.85 -12.43 18.10
C LYS A 54 6.83 -12.00 16.63
N TYR A 55 6.02 -12.61 15.78
CA TYR A 55 5.89 -12.27 14.36
C TYR A 55 4.68 -11.38 14.05
N LEU A 56 3.79 -11.12 15.02
CA LEU A 56 2.62 -10.27 14.79
C LEU A 56 3.03 -8.83 14.47
N LEU A 57 2.68 -8.34 13.29
CA LEU A 57 2.91 -6.94 12.92
C LEU A 57 1.68 -6.11 13.24
N LYS A 58 1.88 -5.02 14.00
CA LYS A 58 0.82 -4.05 14.26
C LYS A 58 0.58 -3.20 13.01
N PRO A 59 -0.64 -2.66 12.82
CA PRO A 59 -0.95 -1.77 11.69
C PRO A 59 -0.06 -0.52 11.63
N VAL A 60 0.22 0.11 12.77
CA VAL A 60 0.97 1.39 12.84
C VAL A 60 2.34 1.32 12.12
N PRO A 61 3.22 0.33 12.37
CA PRO A 61 4.45 0.16 11.60
C PRO A 61 4.27 0.00 10.08
N VAL A 62 3.12 -0.48 9.60
CA VAL A 62 2.82 -0.56 8.17
C VAL A 62 2.41 0.82 7.66
N ILE A 63 1.54 1.51 8.39
CA ILE A 63 1.06 2.86 8.06
C ILE A 63 2.24 3.81 7.90
N THR A 64 3.20 3.80 8.85
CA THR A 64 4.40 4.66 8.78
C THR A 64 5.22 4.45 7.52
N GLN A 65 5.24 3.25 6.94
CA GLN A 65 5.95 3.00 5.68
C GLN A 65 5.29 3.69 4.48
N LEU A 66 3.98 3.94 4.53
CA LEU A 66 3.27 4.61 3.45
C LEU A 66 3.71 6.07 3.29
N PHE A 67 4.14 6.71 4.38
CA PHE A 67 4.53 8.11 4.44
C PHE A 67 6.05 8.33 4.39
N ASN A 68 6.85 7.30 4.64
CA ASN A 68 8.31 7.39 4.57
C ASN A 68 8.81 7.72 3.16
N PRO A 69 10.06 8.22 3.00
CA PRO A 69 10.63 8.57 1.71
C PRO A 69 10.57 7.46 0.63
N ALA A 70 10.89 6.22 0.96
CA ALA A 70 10.76 5.11 0.00
C ALA A 70 9.30 4.79 -0.39
N GLY A 71 8.34 5.40 0.31
CA GLY A 71 6.91 5.26 0.11
C GLY A 71 6.39 3.84 0.30
N PRO A 72 5.20 3.55 -0.25
CA PRO A 72 4.54 2.25 -0.07
C PRO A 72 4.88 1.21 -1.14
N GLY A 73 5.49 1.64 -2.25
CA GLY A 73 5.73 0.83 -3.44
C GLY A 73 7.19 0.46 -3.65
N PRO A 74 7.47 -0.34 -4.70
CA PRO A 74 8.82 -0.81 -5.01
C PRO A 74 9.62 0.12 -5.95
N VAL A 75 9.04 1.27 -6.32
CA VAL A 75 9.57 2.18 -7.35
C VAL A 75 10.86 2.83 -6.85
N CYS A 76 10.81 3.55 -5.74
CA CYS A 76 12.00 4.18 -5.17
C CYS A 76 12.41 3.47 -3.88
N ALA A 77 13.45 2.64 -3.96
CA ALA A 77 14.10 2.08 -2.79
C ALA A 77 15.28 2.97 -2.38
N ILE A 78 15.60 3.01 -1.09
CA ILE A 78 16.80 3.70 -0.60
C ILE A 78 18.03 2.94 -1.09
N ARG A 79 19.01 3.66 -1.61
CA ARG A 79 20.20 3.10 -2.26
C ARG A 79 21.00 2.16 -1.36
N SER A 80 21.04 2.46 -0.06
CA SER A 80 21.80 1.68 0.91
C SER A 80 21.01 1.46 2.21
N PRO A 81 21.00 0.23 2.76
CA PRO A 81 20.46 -0.05 4.10
C PRO A 81 21.14 0.75 5.22
N SER A 82 22.37 1.24 5.02
CA SER A 82 23.10 2.04 6.01
C SER A 82 22.56 3.47 6.17
N LEU A 83 21.72 3.95 5.25
CA LEU A 83 21.15 5.31 5.29
C LEU A 83 19.96 5.38 6.26
N THR A 84 20.17 5.01 7.52
CA THR A 84 19.10 4.90 8.54
C THR A 84 18.49 6.25 8.92
N TRP A 85 19.19 7.35 8.63
CA TRP A 85 18.68 8.72 8.84
C TRP A 85 17.58 9.11 7.86
N VAL A 86 17.41 8.39 6.74
CA VAL A 86 16.36 8.63 5.73
C VAL A 86 15.02 7.97 6.12
N ASP A 87 14.88 7.49 7.36
CA ASP A 87 13.59 7.06 7.93
C ASP A 87 13.02 8.20 8.79
N ALA A 88 12.14 9.01 8.19
CA ALA A 88 11.55 10.18 8.84
C ALA A 88 10.81 9.83 10.13
N ASN A 89 10.20 8.64 10.15
CA ASN A 89 9.38 8.19 11.27
C ASN A 89 10.16 7.34 12.26
N LYS A 90 11.49 7.20 12.17
CA LYS A 90 12.31 6.43 13.13
C LYS A 90 12.11 6.97 14.56
N GLU A 91 12.29 6.11 15.57
CA GLU A 91 12.21 6.56 16.97
C GLU A 91 13.36 7.53 17.28
N ASN A 92 13.06 8.64 17.97
CA ASN A 92 14.02 9.64 18.43
C ASN A 92 14.85 10.31 17.32
N VAL A 93 14.24 10.66 16.19
CA VAL A 93 14.91 11.45 15.14
C VAL A 93 15.15 12.88 15.65
N SER A 94 16.39 13.38 15.52
CA SER A 94 16.74 14.75 15.90
C SER A 94 16.15 15.78 14.94
N GLN A 95 15.85 16.99 15.42
CA GLN A 95 15.37 18.09 14.57
C GLN A 95 16.37 18.42 13.45
N GLU A 96 17.67 18.38 13.73
CA GLU A 96 18.73 18.54 12.72
C GLU A 96 18.63 17.49 11.60
N THR A 97 18.27 16.24 11.93
CA THR A 97 18.08 15.18 10.92
C THR A 97 16.82 15.42 10.09
N LEU A 98 15.76 15.92 10.72
CA LEU A 98 14.50 16.25 10.05
C LEU A 98 14.64 17.42 9.05
N GLU A 99 15.57 18.33 9.30
CA GLU A 99 15.86 19.47 8.43
C GLU A 99 16.76 19.11 7.23
N LYS A 100 17.36 17.90 7.21
CA LYS A 100 18.18 17.45 6.09
C LYS A 100 17.35 17.31 4.82
N MET A 101 17.88 17.86 3.73
CA MET A 101 17.31 17.73 2.40
C MET A 101 17.53 16.33 1.84
N LEU A 102 16.50 15.80 1.20
CA LEU A 102 16.54 14.56 0.45
C LEU A 102 16.85 14.83 -1.01
N TYR A 103 17.82 14.09 -1.54
CA TYR A 103 18.27 14.14 -2.92
C TYR A 103 18.05 12.78 -3.61
N ILE A 104 17.95 12.77 -4.93
CA ILE A 104 17.59 11.57 -5.71
C ILE A 104 18.66 10.49 -5.60
N GLU A 105 19.92 10.87 -5.38
CA GLU A 105 21.08 9.99 -5.25
C GLU A 105 21.04 9.12 -3.98
N LEU A 106 20.15 9.43 -3.04
CA LEU A 106 19.85 8.60 -1.86
C LEU A 106 18.97 7.40 -2.21
N PHE A 107 18.39 7.36 -3.41
CA PHE A 107 17.57 6.28 -3.93
C PHE A 107 18.33 5.44 -4.95
N ASP A 108 17.80 4.27 -5.27
CA ASP A 108 18.42 3.35 -6.21
C ASP A 108 18.22 3.79 -7.69
N GLU A 109 19.08 3.30 -8.58
CA GLU A 109 19.09 3.69 -10.00
C GLU A 109 17.75 3.44 -10.72
N HIS A 110 16.98 2.47 -10.23
CA HIS A 110 15.65 2.21 -10.77
C HIS A 110 14.68 3.36 -10.53
N CYS A 111 14.73 4.01 -9.35
CA CYS A 111 13.98 5.22 -9.07
C CYS A 111 14.25 6.29 -10.13
N GLU A 112 15.53 6.52 -10.47
CA GLU A 112 15.94 7.48 -11.49
C GLU A 112 15.37 7.12 -12.88
N SER A 113 15.37 5.83 -13.21
CA SER A 113 14.89 5.33 -14.51
C SER A 113 13.39 5.47 -14.74
N VAL A 114 12.59 5.30 -13.67
CA VAL A 114 11.12 5.34 -13.74
C VAL A 114 10.58 6.74 -13.45
N CYS A 115 11.24 7.48 -12.57
CA CYS A 115 10.74 8.70 -11.96
C CYS A 115 11.55 9.95 -12.37
N TRP A 116 11.90 10.05 -13.66
CA TRP A 116 12.70 11.16 -14.19
C TRP A 116 12.12 12.53 -13.84
N ALA A 117 12.76 13.28 -12.93
CA ALA A 117 12.50 14.66 -12.46
C ALA A 117 11.04 15.08 -12.12
N LYS A 118 10.03 14.25 -12.37
CA LYS A 118 8.60 14.60 -12.30
C LYS A 118 7.90 14.09 -11.05
N CYS A 119 8.35 12.97 -10.48
CA CYS A 119 7.84 12.46 -9.20
C CYS A 119 8.85 12.60 -8.05
N PHE A 120 10.07 13.04 -8.34
CA PHE A 120 11.03 13.52 -7.35
C PHE A 120 10.86 15.04 -7.14
N ARG A 121 10.48 15.48 -5.94
CA ARG A 121 10.65 16.87 -5.48
C ARG A 121 11.57 16.87 -4.28
N GLU A 122 12.63 17.67 -4.38
CA GLU A 122 13.53 17.95 -3.28
C GLU A 122 12.74 18.53 -2.10
N GLY A 123 13.06 18.05 -0.90
CA GLY A 123 12.41 18.48 0.32
C GLY A 123 13.13 17.94 1.55
N ALA A 124 12.92 18.62 2.67
CA ALA A 124 13.45 18.19 3.95
C ALA A 124 12.71 16.95 4.47
N LEU A 125 13.39 16.14 5.28
CA LEU A 125 12.89 14.88 5.81
C LEU A 125 11.61 15.03 6.66
N TYR A 126 11.39 16.17 7.34
CA TYR A 126 10.16 16.42 8.10
C TYR A 126 8.89 16.36 7.24
N ASN A 127 9.02 16.58 5.93
CA ASN A 127 7.90 16.45 4.99
C ASN A 127 7.46 15.00 4.78
N PHE A 128 8.01 14.02 5.49
CA PHE A 128 7.64 12.60 5.40
C PHE A 128 7.18 12.04 6.75
N LEU A 129 7.00 12.92 7.74
CA LEU A 129 6.43 12.54 9.02
C LEU A 129 4.98 12.09 8.83
N LEU A 130 4.62 11.05 9.58
CA LEU A 130 3.23 10.63 9.71
C LEU A 130 2.43 11.85 10.19
N PRO A 131 1.36 12.26 9.47
CA PRO A 131 0.56 13.39 9.89
C PRO A 131 0.00 13.15 11.29
N GLU A 132 0.06 14.16 12.15
CA GLU A 132 -0.72 14.19 13.38
C GLU A 132 -2.19 14.13 12.98
N THR A 133 -2.83 13.01 13.30
CA THR A 133 -4.19 12.67 12.89
C THR A 133 -5.14 13.86 13.03
N ARG A 134 -5.67 14.38 11.91
CA ARG A 134 -6.99 15.00 11.96
C ARG A 134 -7.98 13.86 11.90
N ASP A 135 -8.71 13.71 12.99
CA ASP A 135 -9.87 12.84 13.05
C ASP A 135 -10.73 13.08 11.80
N SER A 136 -10.98 12.04 11.02
CA SER A 136 -11.72 12.19 9.75
C SER A 136 -13.24 12.34 9.98
N SER A 137 -13.66 12.27 11.25
CA SER A 137 -15.02 12.48 11.74
C SER A 137 -15.60 13.87 11.44
N ASP A 138 -14.78 14.83 11.01
CA ASP A 138 -15.22 16.17 10.59
C ASP A 138 -16.00 16.16 9.25
N GLY A 139 -15.89 15.08 8.44
CA GLY A 139 -16.62 14.97 7.18
C GLY A 139 -18.10 14.61 7.39
N SER A 140 -19.02 15.49 6.99
CA SER A 140 -20.46 15.26 7.10
C SER A 140 -21.07 14.88 5.75
N CYS A 141 -21.92 13.85 5.72
CA CYS A 141 -22.66 13.44 4.52
C CYS A 141 -24.15 13.69 4.71
N THR A 142 -24.80 14.30 3.72
CA THR A 142 -26.23 14.58 3.71
C THR A 142 -26.85 14.05 2.42
N CYS A 143 -27.93 13.28 2.54
CA CYS A 143 -28.67 12.82 1.36
C CYS A 143 -29.53 13.96 0.81
N ASP A 144 -29.24 14.38 -0.42
CA ASP A 144 -30.11 15.26 -1.18
C ASP A 144 -31.36 14.47 -1.58
N ARG A 145 -32.50 14.86 -0.99
CA ARG A 145 -33.78 14.14 -1.15
C ARG A 145 -34.37 14.29 -2.55
N ASP A 146 -33.97 15.32 -3.29
CA ASP A 146 -34.53 15.61 -4.61
C ASP A 146 -33.79 14.85 -5.73
N ASP A 147 -32.49 14.63 -5.54
CA ASP A 147 -31.60 14.03 -6.56
C ASP A 147 -31.14 12.60 -6.21
N PHE A 148 -31.52 12.08 -5.04
CA PHE A 148 -31.03 10.82 -4.46
C PHE A 148 -29.49 10.71 -4.48
N LYS A 149 -28.81 11.85 -4.30
CA LYS A 149 -27.35 11.93 -4.25
C LYS A 149 -26.91 12.29 -2.84
N GLU A 150 -25.96 11.55 -2.30
CA GLU A 150 -25.36 11.89 -1.02
C GLU A 150 -24.27 12.95 -1.25
N LYS A 151 -24.46 14.12 -0.64
CA LYS A 151 -23.53 15.26 -0.67
C LYS A 151 -22.73 15.25 0.62
N CYS A 152 -21.43 15.04 0.52
CA CYS A 152 -20.52 15.09 1.65
C CYS A 152 -19.63 16.36 1.62
N SER A 153 -19.47 17.02 2.76
CA SER A 153 -18.66 18.23 2.97
C SER A 153 -17.69 18.07 4.15
N ASP A 154 -16.80 19.04 4.32
CA ASP A 154 -15.94 19.19 5.53
C ASP A 154 -14.88 18.11 5.74
N PHE A 155 -14.45 17.46 4.65
CA PHE A 155 -13.27 16.61 4.68
C PHE A 155 -12.03 17.42 5.08
N PRO A 156 -11.17 16.90 5.98
CA PRO A 156 -9.93 17.57 6.31
C PRO A 156 -9.15 17.82 5.00
N PRO A 157 -8.74 19.08 4.74
CA PRO A 157 -7.83 19.34 3.64
C PRO A 157 -6.61 18.46 3.91
N PRO A 158 -6.03 17.86 2.87
CA PRO A 158 -4.88 17.00 3.05
C PRO A 158 -3.83 17.71 3.91
N THR A 159 -3.61 17.25 5.14
CA THR A 159 -2.29 17.29 5.77
C THR A 159 -1.45 16.23 5.08
N LEU A 160 -1.40 16.32 3.74
CA LEU A 160 -0.46 15.56 2.96
C LEU A 160 0.90 16.15 3.32
N PRO A 161 1.83 15.38 3.87
CA PRO A 161 3.20 15.53 3.44
C PRO A 161 3.21 15.68 1.92
N ASN A 162 3.68 16.82 1.44
CA ASN A 162 3.53 17.28 0.05
C ASN A 162 4.17 16.37 -1.01
N LEU A 163 4.66 15.18 -0.66
CA LEU A 163 5.22 14.23 -1.61
C LEU A 163 5.40 12.83 -1.01
N THR A 164 5.07 11.78 -1.77
CA THR A 164 5.84 10.53 -1.68
C THR A 164 6.53 10.33 -3.02
N PHE A 165 7.79 9.87 -3.00
CA PHE A 165 8.65 9.80 -4.17
C PHE A 165 8.19 8.80 -5.25
N ASN A 166 7.16 7.99 -4.97
CA ASN A 166 6.59 7.01 -5.89
C ASN A 166 5.40 7.54 -6.71
N GLY A 167 5.06 8.83 -6.60
CA GLY A 167 3.91 9.43 -7.29
C GLY A 167 2.55 8.94 -6.75
N ALA A 168 2.50 8.45 -5.51
CA ALA A 168 1.30 7.88 -4.91
C ALA A 168 1.03 8.46 -3.50
N PHE A 169 -0.12 9.09 -3.30
CA PHE A 169 -0.40 9.81 -2.06
C PHE A 169 -1.29 8.97 -1.13
N PRO A 170 -0.81 8.51 0.04
CA PRO A 170 -1.71 7.87 1.00
C PRO A 170 -2.75 8.88 1.48
N TYR A 171 -4.02 8.49 1.41
CA TYR A 171 -5.17 9.29 1.83
C TYR A 171 -5.92 8.52 2.90
N ASP A 172 -5.86 9.04 4.12
CA ASP A 172 -6.51 8.43 5.27
C ASP A 172 -8.04 8.65 5.19
N VAL A 173 -8.77 7.54 5.24
CA VAL A 173 -10.25 7.51 5.26
C VAL A 173 -10.77 6.71 6.47
N SER A 174 -9.99 6.66 7.54
CA SER A 174 -10.34 5.98 8.79
C SER A 174 -11.56 6.58 9.46
N GLY A 175 -12.64 5.81 9.65
CA GLY A 175 -13.86 6.27 10.29
C GLY A 175 -15.03 6.56 9.34
N PHE A 176 -14.78 6.60 8.03
CA PHE A 176 -15.84 6.69 7.02
C PHE A 176 -16.46 5.32 6.71
N ASP A 177 -17.74 5.33 6.31
CA ASP A 177 -18.30 4.20 5.55
C ASP A 177 -17.63 4.14 4.17
N LEU A 178 -16.76 3.16 3.99
CA LEU A 178 -15.98 2.98 2.78
C LEU A 178 -16.85 2.76 1.54
N VAL A 179 -18.03 2.17 1.68
CA VAL A 179 -18.94 1.94 0.55
C VAL A 179 -19.52 3.27 0.10
N GLN A 180 -20.08 4.05 1.02
CA GLN A 180 -20.65 5.35 0.70
C GLN A 180 -19.59 6.36 0.23
N TRP A 181 -18.44 6.39 0.90
CA TRP A 181 -17.32 7.23 0.50
C TRP A 181 -16.86 6.90 -0.94
N SER A 182 -16.75 5.61 -1.28
CA SER A 182 -16.34 5.19 -2.62
C SER A 182 -17.38 5.53 -3.69
N ILE A 183 -18.68 5.39 -3.40
CA ILE A 183 -19.75 5.67 -4.37
C ILE A 183 -19.87 7.17 -4.63
N ASN A 184 -19.86 7.99 -3.58
CA ASN A 184 -20.22 9.40 -3.69
C ASN A 184 -19.02 10.32 -3.98
N TYR A 185 -17.84 9.97 -3.45
CA TYR A 185 -16.68 10.87 -3.45
C TYR A 185 -15.58 10.44 -4.44
N ALA A 186 -15.36 9.14 -4.63
CA ALA A 186 -14.37 8.63 -5.59
C ALA A 186 -14.57 9.07 -7.05
N PRO A 187 -15.81 9.34 -7.56
CA PRO A 187 -15.99 9.84 -8.92
C PRO A 187 -15.67 11.34 -9.09
N GLN A 188 -15.77 12.13 -8.01
CA GLN A 188 -15.69 13.60 -8.07
C GLN A 188 -14.26 14.14 -7.95
N LYS A 189 -13.34 13.30 -7.49
CA LYS A 189 -11.92 13.57 -7.33
C LYS A 189 -11.18 12.48 -8.09
N ASN A 190 -10.08 12.80 -8.76
CA ASN A 190 -9.22 11.82 -9.42
C ASN A 190 -8.46 10.97 -8.37
N PHE A 191 -9.18 10.23 -7.53
CA PHE A 191 -8.61 9.26 -6.62
C PHE A 191 -7.98 8.12 -7.42
N GLY A 192 -6.88 7.58 -6.91
CA GLY A 192 -6.16 6.48 -7.54
C GLY A 192 -6.99 5.20 -7.67
N TYR A 193 -6.37 4.17 -8.23
CA TYR A 193 -7.05 2.92 -8.61
C TYR A 193 -7.19 1.90 -7.46
N GLY A 194 -7.11 2.33 -6.20
CA GLY A 194 -7.13 1.42 -5.06
C GLY A 194 -6.41 1.91 -3.80
N GLY A 195 -6.15 0.98 -2.89
CA GLY A 195 -5.73 1.27 -1.53
C GLY A 195 -5.54 0.03 -0.66
N ILE A 196 -5.29 0.25 0.63
CA ILE A 196 -5.13 -0.81 1.63
C ILE A 196 -5.91 -0.45 2.90
N ALA A 197 -6.84 -1.32 3.29
CA ALA A 197 -7.53 -1.22 4.58
C ALA A 197 -6.79 -2.01 5.66
N LEU A 198 -6.44 -1.34 6.75
CA LEU A 198 -5.66 -1.88 7.85
C LEU A 198 -6.48 -1.90 9.16
N GLY A 199 -6.07 -2.77 10.09
CA GLY A 199 -6.65 -2.80 11.44
C GLY A 199 -7.87 -3.71 11.61
N HIS A 200 -8.44 -4.28 10.55
CA HIS A 200 -9.56 -5.21 10.68
C HIS A 200 -9.17 -6.46 11.49
N GLN A 201 -10.02 -6.80 12.45
CA GLN A 201 -9.88 -8.00 13.27
C GLN A 201 -11.10 -8.89 13.17
N ASN A 202 -10.90 -10.18 12.87
CA ASN A 202 -11.94 -11.18 12.88
C ASN A 202 -12.31 -11.51 14.35
N PRO A 203 -13.51 -11.15 14.82
CA PRO A 203 -13.90 -11.39 16.22
C PRO A 203 -14.05 -12.88 16.54
N ASN A 204 -14.28 -13.72 15.51
CA ASN A 204 -14.51 -15.16 15.69
C ASN A 204 -13.23 -15.95 16.01
N VAL A 205 -12.05 -15.36 15.83
CA VAL A 205 -10.77 -16.00 16.11
C VAL A 205 -10.28 -15.55 17.49
N PRO A 206 -10.14 -16.45 18.49
CA PRO A 206 -9.65 -16.07 19.81
C PRO A 206 -8.27 -15.40 19.76
N PHE A 207 -8.01 -14.51 20.72
CA PHE A 207 -6.71 -13.85 20.85
C PHE A 207 -5.59 -14.89 21.02
N ASP A 208 -4.49 -14.73 20.28
CA ASP A 208 -3.32 -15.64 20.27
C ASP A 208 -3.65 -17.13 19.99
N TYR A 209 -4.74 -17.42 19.30
CA TYR A 209 -5.08 -18.81 18.98
C TYR A 209 -3.96 -19.49 18.16
N GLY A 210 -3.45 -20.61 18.68
CA GLY A 210 -2.38 -21.39 18.05
C GLY A 210 -0.96 -20.83 18.23
N VAL A 211 -0.80 -19.63 18.80
CA VAL A 211 0.52 -19.03 19.06
C VAL A 211 1.29 -19.86 20.09
N GLY A 212 2.51 -20.29 19.75
CA GLY A 212 3.35 -21.12 20.62
C GLY A 212 2.85 -22.55 20.86
N LYS A 213 1.71 -22.94 20.25
CA LYS A 213 1.12 -24.28 20.40
C LYS A 213 1.32 -25.14 19.16
N HIS A 214 0.87 -24.67 17.99
CA HIS A 214 0.97 -25.43 16.75
C HIS A 214 0.96 -24.51 15.52
N ASP A 215 1.96 -24.64 14.65
CA ASP A 215 2.14 -23.76 13.49
C ASP A 215 0.97 -23.80 12.51
N PHE A 216 0.39 -24.98 12.28
CA PHE A 216 -0.81 -25.12 11.45
C PHE A 216 -2.00 -24.32 12.00
N LEU A 217 -2.28 -24.42 13.31
CA LEU A 217 -3.39 -23.70 13.94
C LEU A 217 -3.19 -22.18 13.81
N ARG A 218 -1.96 -21.72 13.99
CA ARG A 218 -1.59 -20.31 13.80
C ARG A 218 -1.81 -19.83 12.36
N LYS A 219 -1.58 -20.67 11.35
CA LYS A 219 -1.78 -20.32 9.92
C LYS A 219 -3.25 -20.19 9.55
N ILE A 220 -4.13 -21.02 10.12
CA ILE A 220 -5.57 -21.00 9.81
C ILE A 220 -6.34 -19.97 10.65
N ALA A 221 -5.85 -19.65 11.85
CA ALA A 221 -6.49 -18.73 12.77
C ALA A 221 -6.06 -17.28 12.53
N VAL A 222 -6.50 -16.72 11.39
CA VAL A 222 -6.18 -15.34 11.01
C VAL A 222 -7.12 -14.37 11.72
N ARG A 223 -6.62 -13.77 12.81
CA ARG A 223 -7.34 -12.70 13.52
C ARG A 223 -7.18 -11.35 12.83
N HIS A 224 -5.95 -10.94 12.52
CA HIS A 224 -5.68 -9.66 11.89
C HIS A 224 -5.72 -9.80 10.37
N VAL A 225 -6.55 -9.00 9.71
CA VAL A 225 -6.78 -9.06 8.28
C VAL A 225 -6.55 -7.69 7.67
N THR A 226 -5.84 -7.67 6.56
CA THR A 226 -5.71 -6.51 5.68
C THR A 226 -6.59 -6.73 4.47
N LYS A 227 -7.32 -5.71 4.02
CA LYS A 227 -8.08 -5.79 2.76
C LYS A 227 -7.41 -4.93 1.70
N ILE A 228 -7.23 -5.49 0.52
CA ILE A 228 -6.74 -4.75 -0.64
C ILE A 228 -7.95 -4.15 -1.36
N LEU A 229 -7.93 -2.84 -1.54
CA LEU A 229 -8.92 -2.12 -2.31
C LEU A 229 -8.34 -1.91 -3.70
N PHE A 230 -9.05 -2.30 -4.75
CA PHE A 230 -8.59 -2.14 -6.12
C PHE A 230 -9.76 -1.81 -7.04
N ASP A 231 -9.44 -1.06 -8.08
CA ASP A 231 -10.38 -0.61 -9.07
C ASP A 231 -10.13 -1.31 -10.41
N ASN A 232 -11.15 -2.01 -10.90
CA ASN A 232 -11.08 -2.76 -12.15
C ASN A 232 -11.01 -1.86 -13.39
N ARG A 233 -11.19 -0.54 -13.26
CA ARG A 233 -10.90 0.42 -14.35
C ARG A 233 -9.44 0.38 -14.79
N ALA A 234 -8.52 0.00 -13.90
CA ALA A 234 -7.11 -0.21 -14.23
C ALA A 234 -6.78 -1.70 -14.32
N PHE A 235 -6.35 -2.14 -15.50
CA PHE A 235 -6.05 -3.55 -15.81
C PHE A 235 -5.11 -4.25 -14.81
N HIS A 236 -4.17 -3.53 -14.22
CA HIS A 236 -3.17 -4.07 -13.30
C HIS A 236 -3.36 -3.65 -11.85
N SER A 237 -4.52 -3.09 -11.47
CA SER A 237 -4.72 -2.56 -10.11
C SER A 237 -4.53 -3.62 -9.03
N GLN A 238 -5.17 -4.78 -9.19
CA GLN A 238 -5.08 -5.88 -8.23
C GLN A 238 -3.63 -6.28 -7.91
N PRO A 239 -2.77 -6.64 -8.90
CA PRO A 239 -1.39 -7.00 -8.60
C PRO A 239 -0.53 -5.80 -8.14
N VAL A 240 -0.83 -4.55 -8.55
CA VAL A 240 -0.15 -3.35 -8.05
C VAL A 240 -0.37 -3.17 -6.55
N TYR A 241 -1.62 -3.16 -6.08
CA TYR A 241 -1.92 -2.93 -4.67
C TYR A 241 -1.56 -4.14 -3.79
N LEU A 242 -1.55 -5.36 -4.35
CA LEU A 242 -1.02 -6.53 -3.66
C LEU A 242 0.51 -6.44 -3.47
N ASN A 243 1.25 -5.99 -4.49
CA ASN A 243 2.69 -5.77 -4.38
C ASN A 243 3.02 -4.64 -3.39
N LEU A 244 2.23 -3.57 -3.40
CA LEU A 244 2.30 -2.46 -2.45
C LEU A 244 2.15 -2.97 -1.00
N TRP A 245 1.18 -3.84 -0.75
CA TRP A 245 0.99 -4.47 0.55
C TRP A 245 2.21 -5.29 0.98
N HIS A 246 2.74 -6.16 0.10
CA HIS A 246 3.91 -6.98 0.44
C HIS A 246 5.15 -6.14 0.74
N ASN A 247 5.36 -5.06 0.01
CA ASN A 247 6.44 -4.11 0.29
C ASN A 247 6.26 -3.41 1.64
N SER A 248 5.05 -2.93 1.92
CA SER A 248 4.72 -2.29 3.19
C SER A 248 4.93 -3.25 4.37
N LEU A 249 4.49 -4.50 4.23
CA LEU A 249 4.67 -5.56 5.22
C LEU A 249 6.13 -5.92 5.44
N LEU A 250 6.91 -6.07 4.36
CA LEU A 250 8.36 -6.34 4.42
C LEU A 250 9.09 -5.26 5.22
N ARG A 251 8.82 -3.99 4.89
CA ARG A 251 9.46 -2.84 5.55
C ARG A 251 9.06 -2.75 7.03
N ALA A 252 7.79 -2.97 7.35
CA ALA A 252 7.32 -3.06 8.73
C ALA A 252 8.00 -4.22 9.50
N ALA A 253 8.17 -5.37 8.86
CA ALA A 253 8.84 -6.53 9.45
C ALA A 253 10.33 -6.26 9.75
N ILE A 254 11.04 -5.63 8.82
CA ILE A 254 12.44 -5.23 9.00
C ILE A 254 12.56 -4.26 10.16
N ARG A 255 11.66 -3.27 10.24
CA ARG A 255 11.65 -2.32 11.35
C ARG A 255 11.41 -3.00 12.70
N LYS A 256 10.47 -3.95 12.76
CA LYS A 256 10.23 -4.76 13.96
C LYS A 256 11.42 -5.64 14.35
N SER A 257 12.27 -6.02 13.39
CA SER A 257 13.41 -6.93 13.65
C SER A 257 14.49 -6.34 14.56
N GLY A 258 14.49 -5.01 14.77
CA GLY A 258 15.47 -4.32 15.63
C GLY A 258 16.86 -4.17 15.01
N LYS A 259 17.05 -4.57 13.74
CA LYS A 259 18.29 -4.31 13.00
C LYS A 259 18.42 -2.82 12.69
N ASP A 260 19.61 -2.24 12.88
CA ASP A 260 19.89 -0.85 12.49
C ASP A 260 20.13 -0.74 10.98
N VAL A 261 19.05 -0.90 10.22
CA VAL A 261 19.01 -0.78 8.76
C VAL A 261 17.80 0.03 8.34
N ASN A 262 17.90 0.77 7.23
CA ASN A 262 16.76 1.49 6.68
C ASN A 262 15.80 0.50 6.00
N PRO A 263 14.53 0.37 6.48
CA PRO A 263 13.54 -0.50 5.84
C PRO A 263 13.28 -0.13 4.39
N GLY A 264 13.31 1.16 4.06
CA GLY A 264 13.10 1.69 2.71
C GLY A 264 14.12 1.23 1.68
N ALA A 265 15.26 0.66 2.09
CA ALA A 265 16.24 0.06 1.18
C ALA A 265 15.79 -1.29 0.59
N TYR A 266 14.73 -1.88 1.15
CA TYR A 266 14.21 -3.17 0.72
C TYR A 266 12.93 -2.98 -0.11
N ALA A 267 12.90 -3.60 -1.28
CA ALA A 267 11.76 -3.57 -2.19
C ALA A 267 11.61 -4.91 -2.93
N ILE A 268 10.37 -5.32 -3.15
CA ILE A 268 9.97 -6.45 -3.99
C ILE A 268 9.41 -5.88 -5.30
N ARG A 269 10.17 -6.03 -6.38
CA ARG A 269 9.73 -5.66 -7.73
C ARG A 269 9.06 -6.86 -8.39
N LEU A 270 7.96 -6.59 -9.07
CA LEU A 270 7.15 -7.62 -9.72
C LEU A 270 7.04 -7.27 -11.20
N THR A 271 7.44 -8.19 -12.06
CA THR A 271 7.28 -8.06 -13.51
C THR A 271 6.31 -9.12 -13.99
N ASN A 272 5.20 -8.69 -14.57
CA ASN A 272 4.32 -9.58 -15.31
C ASN A 272 4.94 -9.86 -16.68
N HIS A 273 5.30 -11.11 -16.94
CA HIS A 273 5.91 -11.53 -18.19
C HIS A 273 4.99 -12.50 -18.92
N PRO A 274 4.18 -12.04 -19.89
CA PRO A 274 3.33 -12.92 -20.68
C PRO A 274 4.17 -14.00 -21.38
N LEU A 275 3.71 -15.24 -21.32
CA LEU A 275 4.36 -16.33 -22.05
C LEU A 275 4.00 -16.24 -23.54
N PRO A 276 4.92 -16.63 -24.45
CA PRO A 276 4.61 -16.66 -25.88
C PRO A 276 3.41 -17.56 -26.18
N SER A 277 2.50 -17.09 -27.03
CA SER A 277 1.24 -17.78 -27.38
C SER A 277 1.40 -19.19 -27.95
N LYS A 278 2.58 -19.52 -28.47
CA LYS A 278 2.91 -20.86 -28.99
C LYS A 278 3.40 -21.84 -27.93
N ALA A 279 3.75 -21.36 -26.73
CA ALA A 279 4.41 -22.18 -25.72
C ALA A 279 3.44 -22.88 -24.77
N VAL A 280 2.22 -22.34 -24.56
CA VAL A 280 1.33 -22.89 -23.54
C VAL A 280 -0.15 -22.70 -23.89
N MET A 281 -0.72 -23.63 -24.66
CA MET A 281 -2.14 -23.94 -24.51
C MET A 281 -2.27 -24.97 -23.41
N PHE A 282 -2.54 -24.54 -22.18
CA PHE A 282 -2.93 -25.48 -21.14
C PHE A 282 -4.28 -26.09 -21.55
N SER A 283 -4.29 -27.40 -21.84
CA SER A 283 -5.56 -28.11 -21.94
C SER A 283 -6.20 -28.15 -20.55
N VAL A 284 -7.53 -28.16 -20.47
CA VAL A 284 -8.26 -28.30 -19.20
C VAL A 284 -7.77 -29.52 -18.40
N GLN A 285 -7.35 -30.59 -19.08
CA GLN A 285 -6.72 -31.76 -18.46
C GLN A 285 -5.38 -31.45 -17.77
N GLN A 286 -4.52 -30.60 -18.34
CA GLN A 286 -3.25 -30.21 -17.71
C GLN A 286 -3.48 -29.38 -16.43
N MET A 287 -4.55 -28.58 -16.37
CA MET A 287 -4.88 -27.82 -15.16
C MET A 287 -5.30 -28.74 -13.99
N PHE A 288 -6.03 -29.83 -14.26
CA PHE A 288 -6.41 -30.80 -13.22
C PHE A 288 -5.25 -31.66 -12.71
N VAL A 289 -4.23 -31.92 -13.54
CA VAL A 289 -3.05 -32.71 -13.14
C VAL A 289 -2.17 -31.92 -12.14
N PHE A 290 -2.08 -30.60 -12.27
CA PHE A 290 -1.32 -29.77 -11.33
C PHE A 290 -1.95 -29.68 -9.94
N THR A 291 -3.26 -29.91 -9.79
CA THR A 291 -3.93 -29.90 -8.49
C THR A 291 -3.58 -31.15 -7.64
N PHE A 292 -3.16 -32.25 -8.26
CA PHE A 292 -2.76 -33.47 -7.54
C PHE A 292 -1.27 -33.52 -7.18
N LEU A 293 -0.41 -32.74 -7.83
CA LEU A 293 1.04 -32.74 -7.55
C LEU A 293 1.47 -31.90 -6.33
N PHE A 294 0.59 -31.03 -5.80
CA PHE A 294 0.85 -30.28 -4.56
C PHE A 294 0.32 -30.95 -3.28
N SER A 295 -0.19 -32.19 -3.38
CA SER A 295 -0.65 -32.94 -2.20
C SER A 295 0.39 -33.92 -1.63
N TYR A 296 1.60 -33.97 -2.19
CA TYR A 296 2.70 -34.80 -1.69
C TYR A 296 4.07 -34.11 -1.90
N LEU A 297 4.33 -33.04 -1.14
CA LEU A 297 5.67 -32.65 -0.70
C LEU A 297 5.55 -31.92 0.65
#